data_AF-A0A257CTC3-F1
#
_entry.id   AF-A0A257CTC3-F1
#
_cell.length_a   1.000
_cell.length_b   1.000
_cell.length_c   1.000
_cell.angle_alpha   90.00
_cell.angle_beta   90.00
_cell.angle_gamma   90.00
#
_symmetry.space_group_name_H-M   'P 1'
#
loop_
_entity.id
_entity.type
_entity.pdbx_description
1 polymer ?
#
loop_
_entity_poly.entity_id
_entity_poly.type
_entity_poly.pdbx_seq_one_letter_code
_entity_poly.pdbx_strand_id
1 'polypeptide(L)'
;MSSTLFPTRTTAALGLIGALALSAWFWWPASSDTVPMSKEGQTVATAPIAAEAVPAASAAFPLGKAALAASAPWEPARPPEASPIGSEGYGPHIDRARDGADPKAAWQAVAWLQACRRNASDMQAYQQARDSGAMPEVLTRLIVETQAEARRCQTVSTQHQALLPELTLQAMRGGVAGAGVAYAGGQGFEQADPALQAELRSAIRRDASAGDRMTLFNAALSDARWGLSYEERLSYLLAFGLLSQGGAQHLQALGQSGEPKIPAPNSAQAAAAQAAAQKIADTAKAKAASGP
;
A
#
# COMPACT_ATOMS: atom_id res chain seq x y z
N MET A 1 36.77 -13.74 52.75
CA MET A 1 36.21 -13.84 51.39
C MET A 1 34.71 -13.61 51.52
N SER A 2 34.26 -12.40 51.24
CA SER A 2 32.88 -11.95 51.46
C SER A 2 32.11 -12.03 50.14
N SER A 3 31.05 -12.83 50.12
CA SER A 3 30.13 -12.93 48.98
C SER A 3 28.98 -11.93 49.17
N THR A 4 28.90 -10.93 48.29
CA THR A 4 27.75 -10.02 48.22
C THR A 4 26.75 -10.53 47.18
N LEU A 5 25.54 -10.85 47.65
CA LEU A 5 24.35 -11.12 46.83
C LEU A 5 23.78 -9.79 46.32
N PHE A 6 23.69 -9.64 45.00
CA PHE A 6 22.92 -8.56 44.37
C PHE A 6 21.48 -9.02 44.11
N PRO A 7 20.45 -8.24 44.49
CA PRO A 7 19.07 -8.56 44.16
C PRO A 7 18.71 -8.07 42.75
N THR A 8 18.26 -8.98 41.90
CA THR A 8 17.58 -8.70 40.64
C THR A 8 16.20 -8.10 40.93
N ARG A 9 15.99 -6.83 40.54
CA ARG A 9 14.67 -6.18 40.53
C ARG A 9 14.28 -5.81 39.09
N THR A 10 12.95 -5.74 38.90
CA THR A 10 12.15 -5.13 37.82
C THR A 10 11.92 -5.90 36.53
N THR A 11 11.02 -6.89 36.58
CA THR A 11 10.07 -7.23 35.50
C THR A 11 8.66 -6.84 35.91
N ALA A 12 8.27 -5.56 35.76
CA ALA A 12 6.89 -5.12 35.94
C ALA A 12 6.65 -3.76 35.27
N ALA A 13 6.67 -3.70 33.93
CA ALA A 13 6.32 -2.47 33.20
C ALA A 13 5.72 -2.71 31.80
N LEU A 14 5.12 -3.89 31.55
CA LEU A 14 4.57 -4.25 30.23
C LEU A 14 3.03 -4.45 30.22
N GLY A 15 2.32 -4.05 31.28
CA GLY A 15 0.87 -4.26 31.41
C GLY A 15 -0.02 -3.06 31.02
N LEU A 16 0.53 -1.85 30.87
CA LEU A 16 -0.29 -0.62 30.86
C LEU A 16 -0.55 -0.01 29.47
N ILE A 17 0.10 -0.48 28.42
CA ILE A 17 -0.08 0.06 27.06
C ILE A 17 -1.28 -0.60 26.33
N GLY A 18 -1.67 -1.83 26.71
CA GLY A 18 -2.76 -2.55 26.07
C GLY A 18 -4.16 -1.96 26.33
N ALA A 19 -4.37 -1.26 27.45
CA ALA A 19 -5.69 -0.78 27.84
C ALA A 19 -6.12 0.52 27.14
N LEU A 20 -5.19 1.35 26.67
CA LEU A 20 -5.51 2.64 26.03
C LEU A 20 -5.90 2.52 24.55
N ALA A 21 -5.63 1.39 23.90
CA ALA A 21 -6.05 1.18 22.51
C ALA A 21 -7.54 0.79 22.39
N LEU A 22 -8.16 0.26 23.45
CA LEU A 22 -9.57 -0.16 23.45
C LEU A 22 -10.54 1.02 23.58
N SER A 23 -10.15 2.12 24.22
CA SER A 23 -11.03 3.29 24.40
C SER A 23 -11.13 4.17 23.15
N ALA A 24 -10.14 4.15 22.26
CA ALA A 24 -10.17 4.93 21.02
C ALA A 24 -11.16 4.38 19.97
N TRP A 25 -11.42 3.07 19.95
CA TRP A 25 -12.40 2.47 19.04
C TRP A 25 -13.85 2.65 19.51
N PHE A 26 -14.08 2.81 20.82
CA PHE A 26 -15.41 3.03 21.38
C PHE A 26 -15.99 4.42 21.07
N TRP A 27 -15.17 5.34 20.54
CA TRP A 27 -15.57 6.70 20.13
C TRP A 27 -15.74 6.83 18.61
N TRP A 28 -15.95 5.73 17.88
CA TRP A 28 -16.48 5.82 16.51
C TRP A 28 -17.96 6.24 16.60
N PRO A 29 -18.35 7.43 16.11
CA PRO A 29 -19.75 7.79 16.07
C PRO A 29 -20.45 6.84 15.09
N ALA A 30 -21.41 6.06 15.58
CA ALA A 30 -22.37 5.40 14.72
C ALA A 30 -23.18 6.50 13.99
N SER A 31 -22.78 6.84 12.77
CA SER A 31 -23.54 7.74 11.91
C SER A 31 -24.82 7.02 11.49
N SER A 32 -25.87 7.21 12.28
CA SER A 32 -27.24 6.89 11.90
C SER A 32 -27.76 7.96 10.94
N ASP A 33 -27.38 7.88 9.67
CA ASP A 33 -27.92 8.74 8.61
C ASP A 33 -29.16 8.10 7.97
N THR A 34 -30.33 8.47 8.50
CA THR A 34 -31.55 8.55 7.70
C THR A 34 -31.43 9.74 6.75
N VAL A 35 -31.02 9.48 5.50
CA VAL A 35 -31.00 10.50 4.44
C VAL A 35 -32.42 10.66 3.88
N PRO A 36 -33.05 11.84 3.95
CA PRO A 36 -34.27 12.12 3.19
C PRO A 36 -33.92 12.25 1.70
N MET A 37 -34.64 11.51 0.87
CA MET A 37 -34.58 11.66 -0.59
C MET A 37 -35.05 13.05 -0.99
N SER A 38 -34.17 13.84 -1.59
CA SER A 38 -34.56 15.08 -2.29
C SER A 38 -34.82 14.77 -3.76
N LYS A 39 -35.99 15.21 -4.23
CA LYS A 39 -36.61 14.92 -5.53
C LYS A 39 -36.61 16.22 -6.34
N GLU A 40 -36.36 16.08 -7.65
CA GLU A 40 -36.53 17.10 -8.71
C GLU A 40 -35.59 18.33 -8.58
N GLY A 41 -34.96 18.87 -9.63
CA GLY A 41 -35.08 18.74 -11.07
C GLY A 41 -34.69 20.12 -11.62
N GLN A 42 -33.62 20.24 -12.41
CA GLN A 42 -33.40 21.50 -13.13
C GLN A 42 -32.58 21.34 -14.40
N THR A 43 -33.02 22.14 -15.36
CA THR A 43 -32.90 22.04 -16.81
C THR A 43 -31.60 22.58 -17.39
N VAL A 44 -31.30 22.05 -18.56
CA VAL A 44 -30.26 22.42 -19.54
C VAL A 44 -30.26 23.93 -19.87
N ALA A 45 -29.07 24.52 -19.96
CA ALA A 45 -28.83 25.70 -20.80
C ALA A 45 -27.41 25.63 -21.40
N THR A 46 -27.34 25.49 -22.72
CA THR A 46 -26.16 25.57 -23.57
C THR A 46 -26.00 27.00 -24.09
N ALA A 47 -24.80 27.58 -24.03
CA ALA A 47 -24.37 28.64 -24.95
C ALA A 47 -22.83 28.82 -24.97
N PRO A 48 -22.23 29.33 -26.06
CA PRO A 48 -20.84 29.07 -26.42
C PRO A 48 -19.93 30.33 -26.48
N ILE A 49 -18.61 30.06 -26.59
CA ILE A 49 -17.52 30.86 -27.21
C ILE A 49 -17.17 32.23 -26.61
N ALA A 50 -15.91 32.39 -26.19
CA ALA A 50 -15.01 33.44 -26.70
C ALA A 50 -13.56 33.17 -26.26
N ALA A 51 -12.64 33.21 -27.22
CA ALA A 51 -11.21 33.24 -27.01
C ALA A 51 -10.78 34.69 -26.74
N GLU A 52 -9.90 34.89 -25.75
CA GLU A 52 -9.07 36.09 -25.68
C GLU A 52 -7.73 35.74 -25.02
N ALA A 53 -6.68 36.28 -25.61
CA ALA A 53 -5.29 36.05 -25.27
C ALA A 53 -4.68 37.31 -24.63
N VAL A 54 -3.44 37.14 -24.14
CA VAL A 54 -2.42 38.18 -23.83
C VAL A 54 -2.48 38.74 -22.38
N PRO A 55 -1.38 39.20 -21.74
CA PRO A 55 0.05 38.87 -21.79
C PRO A 55 0.65 38.41 -20.44
N ALA A 56 1.92 38.01 -20.48
CA ALA A 56 2.80 37.79 -19.34
C ALA A 56 3.04 39.05 -18.48
N ALA A 57 3.06 38.87 -17.17
CA ALA A 57 3.61 39.83 -16.21
C ALA A 57 4.55 39.10 -15.24
N SER A 58 5.84 39.46 -15.28
CA SER A 58 6.83 39.12 -14.26
C SER A 58 6.52 39.90 -12.99
N ALA A 59 6.33 39.19 -11.87
CA ALA A 59 6.32 39.78 -10.55
C ALA A 59 7.36 39.08 -9.67
N ALA A 60 8.38 39.84 -9.28
CA ALA A 60 9.27 39.50 -8.18
C ALA A 60 8.54 39.75 -6.86
N PHE A 61 8.64 38.82 -5.91
CA PHE A 61 8.19 39.02 -4.53
C PHE A 61 9.19 38.40 -3.53
N PRO A 62 9.21 38.92 -2.29
CA PRO A 62 10.38 38.91 -1.41
C PRO A 62 10.52 37.62 -0.57
N LEU A 63 11.75 37.42 -0.13
CA LEU A 63 12.17 36.43 0.87
C LEU A 63 11.45 36.67 2.21
N GLY A 64 10.49 35.81 2.53
CA GLY A 64 9.92 35.66 3.87
C GLY A 64 10.34 34.34 4.49
N LYS A 65 11.17 34.39 5.55
CA LYS A 65 11.47 33.25 6.41
C LYS A 65 10.24 32.90 7.25
N ALA A 66 9.74 31.68 7.12
CA ALA A 66 8.92 31.05 8.14
C ALA A 66 9.20 29.54 8.17
N ALA A 67 9.71 29.09 9.31
CA ALA A 67 9.98 27.70 9.62
C ALA A 67 8.67 26.97 9.91
N LEU A 68 8.42 25.84 9.24
CA LEU A 68 7.43 24.86 9.67
C LEU A 68 7.95 23.43 9.42
N ALA A 69 8.00 22.72 10.55
CA ALA A 69 8.14 21.29 10.80
C ALA A 69 8.35 20.34 9.61
N ALA A 70 9.53 19.71 9.62
CA ALA A 70 9.87 18.56 8.81
C ALA A 70 8.90 17.39 9.09
N SER A 71 7.92 17.23 8.20
CA SER A 71 7.31 15.93 7.98
C SER A 71 8.32 15.10 7.20
N ALA A 72 8.83 14.03 7.82
CA ALA A 72 9.76 13.13 7.16
C ALA A 72 9.10 12.57 5.88
N PRO A 73 9.81 12.54 4.73
CA PRO A 73 9.24 12.01 3.51
C PRO A 73 8.98 10.52 3.70
N TRP A 74 7.81 10.07 3.30
CA TRP A 74 7.58 8.68 2.97
C TRP A 74 8.67 8.28 1.96
N GLU A 75 9.60 7.42 2.36
CA GLU A 75 10.57 6.86 1.42
C GLU A 75 9.89 5.61 0.84
N PRO A 76 9.40 5.62 -0.41
CA PRO A 76 8.98 4.39 -1.07
C PRO A 76 10.12 3.40 -0.93
N ALA A 77 9.81 2.17 -0.49
CA ALA A 77 10.79 1.11 -0.40
C ALA A 77 11.55 1.05 -1.74
N ARG A 78 12.83 1.41 -1.69
CA ARG A 78 13.71 1.33 -2.86
C ARG A 78 13.58 -0.11 -3.37
N PRO A 79 13.26 -0.32 -4.67
CA PRO A 79 13.36 -1.64 -5.24
C PRO A 79 14.75 -2.19 -4.90
N PRO A 80 14.89 -3.49 -4.60
CA PRO A 80 16.22 -4.09 -4.39
C PRO A 80 17.11 -3.67 -5.57
N GLU A 81 18.40 -3.40 -5.30
CA GLU A 81 19.39 -3.07 -6.33
C GLU A 81 19.45 -4.22 -7.35
N ALA A 82 18.54 -4.16 -8.32
CA ALA A 82 18.65 -4.92 -9.55
C ALA A 82 19.94 -4.47 -10.21
N SER A 83 20.61 -5.40 -10.90
CA SER A 83 21.73 -5.06 -11.78
C SER A 83 21.38 -3.78 -12.54
N PRO A 84 22.26 -2.77 -12.53
CA PRO A 84 21.92 -1.44 -13.05
C PRO A 84 21.38 -1.61 -14.46
N ILE A 85 20.09 -1.35 -14.61
CA ILE A 85 19.39 -1.54 -15.87
C ILE A 85 19.96 -0.49 -16.80
N GLY A 86 20.76 -0.96 -17.75
CA GLY A 86 21.45 -0.09 -18.69
C GLY A 86 20.49 0.45 -19.74
N SER A 87 21.06 0.86 -20.86
CA SER A 87 20.30 1.35 -22.01
C SER A 87 19.37 0.31 -22.65
N GLU A 88 19.44 -0.96 -22.25
CA GLU A 88 18.61 -2.06 -22.79
C GLU A 88 17.13 -1.98 -22.36
N GLY A 89 16.80 -1.22 -21.31
CA GLY A 89 15.44 -1.12 -20.77
C GLY A 89 14.94 -2.43 -20.13
N TYR A 90 13.65 -2.53 -19.83
CA TYR A 90 13.10 -3.65 -19.05
C TYR A 90 12.84 -4.93 -19.86
N GLY A 91 12.56 -4.84 -21.16
CA GLY A 91 12.15 -5.98 -22.00
C GLY A 91 13.05 -7.22 -21.84
N PRO A 92 14.37 -7.13 -22.12
CA PRO A 92 15.27 -8.27 -22.01
C PRO A 92 15.37 -8.88 -20.61
N HIS A 93 15.16 -8.09 -19.56
CA HIS A 93 15.15 -8.61 -18.18
C HIS A 93 13.86 -9.34 -17.86
N ILE A 94 12.72 -8.90 -18.42
CA ILE A 94 11.43 -9.60 -18.30
C ILE A 94 11.50 -10.94 -19.03
N ASP A 95 12.08 -10.98 -20.24
CA ASP A 95 12.28 -12.23 -20.99
C ASP A 95 13.12 -13.24 -20.17
N ARG A 96 14.24 -12.80 -19.60
CA ARG A 96 15.06 -13.64 -18.72
C ARG A 96 14.32 -14.12 -17.48
N ALA A 97 13.48 -13.27 -16.89
CA ALA A 97 12.70 -13.64 -15.70
C ALA A 97 11.63 -14.69 -16.04
N ARG A 98 10.99 -14.60 -17.21
CA ARG A 98 10.03 -15.59 -17.71
C ARG A 98 10.71 -16.92 -18.01
N ASP A 99 11.85 -16.88 -18.71
CA ASP A 99 12.55 -18.10 -19.13
C ASP A 99 13.32 -18.77 -17.97
N GLY A 100 13.54 -18.04 -16.87
CA GLY A 100 14.22 -18.51 -15.67
C GLY A 100 13.28 -19.10 -14.61
N ALA A 101 13.86 -19.82 -13.64
CA ALA A 101 13.14 -20.41 -12.52
C ALA A 101 13.22 -19.60 -11.21
N ASP A 102 13.92 -18.45 -11.20
CA ASP A 102 14.08 -17.64 -9.99
C ASP A 102 12.80 -16.84 -9.67
N PRO A 103 12.10 -17.14 -8.56
CA PRO A 103 10.88 -16.44 -8.22
C PRO A 103 11.11 -14.97 -7.85
N LYS A 104 12.30 -14.59 -7.38
CA LYS A 104 12.61 -13.19 -7.09
C LYS A 104 12.77 -12.39 -8.38
N ALA A 105 13.43 -12.96 -9.40
CA ALA A 105 13.50 -12.36 -10.74
C ALA A 105 12.10 -12.20 -11.35
N ALA A 106 11.23 -13.21 -11.24
CA ALA A 106 9.84 -13.12 -11.71
C ALA A 106 9.08 -11.98 -11.00
N TRP A 107 9.22 -11.86 -9.68
CA TRP A 107 8.60 -10.76 -8.94
C TRP A 107 9.13 -9.39 -9.31
N GLN A 108 10.44 -9.28 -9.53
CA GLN A 108 11.06 -8.03 -9.99
C GLN A 108 10.53 -7.61 -11.37
N ALA A 109 10.31 -8.57 -12.27
CA ALA A 109 9.68 -8.32 -13.57
C ALA A 109 8.22 -7.85 -13.43
N VAL A 110 7.44 -8.42 -12.50
CA VAL A 110 6.09 -7.93 -12.17
C VAL A 110 6.13 -6.47 -11.72
N ALA A 111 7.09 -6.11 -10.85
CA ALA A 111 7.23 -4.73 -10.38
C ALA A 111 7.52 -3.75 -11.52
N TRP A 112 8.41 -4.09 -12.46
CA TRP A 112 8.69 -3.27 -13.63
C TRP A 112 7.47 -3.14 -14.55
N LEU A 113 6.77 -4.24 -14.84
CA LEU A 113 5.58 -4.23 -15.69
C LEU A 113 4.48 -3.33 -15.10
N GLN A 114 4.27 -3.39 -13.79
CA GLN A 114 3.32 -2.52 -13.10
C GLN A 114 3.76 -1.04 -13.09
N ALA A 115 5.05 -0.77 -12.87
CA ALA A 115 5.59 0.59 -12.94
C ALA A 115 5.37 1.19 -14.34
N CYS A 116 5.65 0.43 -15.40
CA CYS A 116 5.42 0.87 -16.78
C CYS A 116 3.94 1.14 -17.08
N ARG A 117 3.00 0.38 -16.50
CA ARG A 117 1.56 0.64 -16.67
C ARG A 117 1.10 1.95 -16.01
N ARG A 118 1.67 2.30 -14.85
CA ARG A 118 1.30 3.50 -14.09
C ARG A 118 2.08 4.75 -14.51
N ASN A 119 3.21 4.59 -15.18
CA ASN A 119 4.13 5.68 -15.50
C ASN A 119 3.45 6.89 -16.17
N ALA A 120 2.53 6.66 -17.11
CA ALA A 120 1.82 7.75 -17.79
C ALA A 120 0.87 8.51 -16.85
N SER A 121 0.10 7.81 -16.02
CA SER A 121 -0.81 8.44 -15.04
C SER A 121 -0.04 9.15 -13.93
N ASP A 122 1.05 8.55 -13.47
CA ASP A 122 1.90 9.14 -12.41
C ASP A 122 2.54 10.44 -12.91
N MET A 123 3.06 10.45 -14.15
CA MET A 123 3.59 11.65 -14.80
C MET A 123 2.55 12.77 -14.86
N GLN A 124 1.32 12.46 -15.30
CA GLN A 124 0.23 13.43 -15.40
C GLN A 124 -0.14 13.98 -14.01
N ALA A 125 -0.25 13.10 -13.00
CA ALA A 125 -0.59 13.49 -11.63
C ALA A 125 0.49 14.41 -11.03
N TYR A 126 1.78 14.11 -11.24
CA TYR A 126 2.87 14.93 -10.74
C TYR A 126 2.95 16.29 -11.44
N GLN A 127 2.70 16.34 -12.75
CA GLN A 127 2.62 17.60 -13.49
C GLN A 127 1.47 18.47 -12.96
N GLN A 128 0.27 17.91 -12.83
CA GLN A 128 -0.89 18.63 -12.31
C GLN A 128 -0.65 19.15 -10.88
N ALA A 129 -0.09 18.32 -10.01
CA ALA A 129 0.23 18.72 -8.64
C ALA A 129 1.27 19.86 -8.61
N ARG A 130 2.30 19.79 -9.46
CA ARG A 130 3.33 20.84 -9.55
C ARG A 130 2.74 22.15 -10.05
N ASP A 131 1.92 22.09 -11.08
CA ASP A 131 1.30 23.27 -11.68
C ASP A 131 0.24 23.90 -10.72
N SER A 132 -0.27 23.13 -9.76
CA SER A 132 -1.10 23.62 -8.65
C SER A 132 -0.32 24.24 -7.47
N GLY A 133 1.02 24.31 -7.54
CA GLY A 133 1.87 24.90 -6.51
C GLY A 133 2.25 23.96 -5.35
N ALA A 134 1.98 22.65 -5.45
CA ALA A 134 2.42 21.70 -4.44
C ALA A 134 3.93 21.44 -4.55
N MET A 135 4.66 21.58 -3.44
CA MET A 135 6.06 21.14 -3.22
C MET A 135 6.92 21.01 -4.51
N PRO A 136 7.21 22.12 -5.21
CA PRO A 136 7.71 22.08 -6.58
C PRO A 136 9.05 21.35 -6.73
N GLU A 137 9.93 21.40 -5.72
CA GLU A 137 11.23 20.71 -5.74
C GLU A 137 11.05 19.18 -5.67
N VAL A 138 10.16 18.69 -4.80
CA VAL A 138 9.89 17.25 -4.66
C VAL A 138 9.23 16.72 -5.93
N LEU A 139 8.24 17.44 -6.46
CA LEU A 139 7.55 17.01 -7.68
C LEU A 139 8.45 17.07 -8.91
N THR A 140 9.34 18.05 -9.02
CA THR A 140 10.34 18.10 -10.10
C THR A 140 11.24 16.87 -10.07
N ARG A 141 11.70 16.45 -8.89
CA ARG A 141 12.48 15.22 -8.74
C ARG A 141 11.69 13.98 -9.17
N LEU A 142 10.44 13.84 -8.70
CA LEU A 142 9.58 12.72 -9.09
C LEU A 142 9.30 12.67 -10.60
N ILE A 143 9.12 13.83 -11.24
CA ILE A 143 8.97 13.93 -12.70
C ILE A 143 10.24 13.41 -13.40
N VAL A 144 11.44 13.82 -12.96
CA VAL A 144 12.70 13.34 -13.56
C VAL A 144 12.87 11.84 -13.38
N GLU A 145 12.57 11.31 -12.19
CA GLU A 145 12.63 9.87 -11.90
C GLU A 145 11.64 9.09 -12.78
N THR A 146 10.40 9.59 -12.93
CA THR A 146 9.36 8.99 -13.78
C THR A 146 9.73 9.10 -15.27
N GLN A 147 10.41 10.16 -15.71
CA GLN A 147 10.93 10.24 -17.08
C GLN A 147 12.04 9.20 -17.34
N ALA A 148 12.89 8.95 -16.34
CA ALA A 148 13.90 7.89 -16.44
C ALA A 148 13.25 6.50 -16.51
N GLU A 149 12.20 6.27 -15.73
CA GLU A 149 11.38 5.06 -15.79
C GLU A 149 10.74 4.89 -17.16
N ALA A 150 10.12 5.95 -17.70
CA ALA A 150 9.52 5.95 -19.04
C ALA A 150 10.49 5.47 -20.13
N ARG A 151 11.76 5.90 -20.05
CA ARG A 151 12.81 5.45 -20.99
C ARG A 151 13.07 3.94 -20.88
N ARG A 152 13.15 3.41 -19.66
CA ARG A 152 13.33 1.96 -19.43
C ARG A 152 12.13 1.14 -19.92
N CYS A 153 10.93 1.72 -19.87
CA CYS A 153 9.69 1.09 -20.35
C CYS A 153 9.56 1.04 -21.89
N GLN A 154 10.42 1.72 -22.66
CA GLN A 154 10.32 1.74 -24.13
C GLN A 154 10.48 0.35 -24.78
N THR A 155 11.15 -0.59 -24.10
CA THR A 155 11.33 -1.97 -24.57
C THR A 155 10.24 -2.92 -24.04
N VAL A 156 9.28 -2.42 -23.27
CA VAL A 156 8.14 -3.22 -22.77
C VAL A 156 7.02 -3.22 -23.80
N SER A 157 6.77 -4.37 -24.42
CA SER A 157 5.70 -4.58 -25.39
C SER A 157 4.39 -4.99 -24.71
N THR A 158 3.30 -5.01 -25.48
CA THR A 158 2.02 -5.60 -25.05
C THR A 158 2.16 -7.09 -24.70
N GLN A 159 3.06 -7.81 -25.38
CA GLN A 159 3.33 -9.22 -25.05
C GLN A 159 3.96 -9.35 -23.67
N HIS A 160 4.91 -8.47 -23.31
CA HIS A 160 5.47 -8.45 -21.96
C HIS A 160 4.39 -8.15 -20.90
N GLN A 161 3.46 -7.23 -21.19
CA GLN A 161 2.36 -6.92 -20.28
C GLN A 161 1.42 -8.11 -20.05
N ALA A 162 1.22 -8.95 -21.07
CA ALA A 162 0.42 -10.17 -20.96
C ALA A 162 1.06 -11.24 -20.04
N LEU A 163 2.35 -11.14 -19.72
CA LEU A 163 3.05 -12.06 -18.81
C LEU A 163 2.77 -11.80 -17.32
N LEU A 164 2.11 -10.68 -16.97
CA LEU A 164 1.83 -10.31 -15.57
C LEU A 164 1.19 -11.45 -14.73
N PRO A 165 0.11 -12.14 -15.18
CA PRO A 165 -0.47 -13.24 -14.42
C PRO A 165 0.53 -14.37 -14.16
N GLU A 166 1.26 -14.78 -15.21
CA GLU A 166 2.19 -15.90 -15.18
C GLU A 166 3.36 -15.64 -14.23
N LEU A 167 4.04 -14.50 -14.39
CA LEU A 167 5.18 -14.12 -13.54
C LEU A 167 4.76 -13.92 -12.09
N THR A 168 3.57 -13.38 -11.84
CA THR A 168 3.05 -13.23 -10.47
C THR A 168 2.76 -14.58 -9.84
N LEU A 169 2.18 -15.51 -10.59
CA LEU A 169 1.92 -16.87 -10.12
C LEU A 169 3.22 -17.63 -9.84
N GLN A 170 4.22 -17.51 -10.71
CA GLN A 170 5.55 -18.06 -10.50
C GLN A 170 6.20 -17.52 -9.22
N ALA A 171 6.18 -16.21 -9.01
CA ALA A 171 6.70 -15.57 -7.80
C ALA A 171 5.97 -16.07 -6.53
N MET A 172 4.65 -16.18 -6.58
CA MET A 172 3.84 -16.68 -5.46
C MET A 172 4.18 -18.13 -5.11
N ARG A 173 4.29 -18.99 -6.13
CA ARG A 173 4.66 -20.41 -5.96
C ARG A 173 6.07 -20.59 -5.42
N GLY A 174 6.98 -19.69 -5.77
CA GLY A 174 8.32 -19.62 -5.18
C GLY A 174 8.38 -18.92 -3.82
N GLY A 175 7.23 -18.61 -3.21
CA GLY A 175 7.16 -18.08 -1.84
C GLY A 175 7.52 -16.60 -1.69
N VAL A 176 7.50 -15.81 -2.77
CA VAL A 176 7.72 -14.37 -2.67
C VAL A 176 6.50 -13.72 -2.02
N ALA A 177 6.73 -13.05 -0.89
CA ALA A 177 5.70 -12.39 -0.11
C ALA A 177 4.98 -11.32 -0.94
N GLY A 178 3.65 -11.26 -0.84
CA GLY A 178 2.83 -10.26 -1.52
C GLY A 178 2.45 -10.61 -2.96
N ALA A 179 3.09 -11.60 -3.57
CA ALA A 179 2.76 -12.03 -4.93
C ALA A 179 1.32 -12.57 -5.03
N GLY A 180 0.84 -13.28 -4.00
CA GLY A 180 -0.54 -13.80 -3.97
C GLY A 180 -1.60 -12.69 -4.02
N VAL A 181 -1.46 -11.63 -3.22
CA VAL A 181 -2.41 -10.49 -3.26
C VAL A 181 -2.29 -9.69 -4.55
N ALA A 182 -1.09 -9.59 -5.13
CA ALA A 182 -0.91 -8.91 -6.42
C ALA A 182 -1.59 -9.67 -7.56
N TYR A 183 -1.55 -11.01 -7.56
CA TYR A 183 -2.30 -11.82 -8.52
C TYR A 183 -3.80 -11.59 -8.34
N ALA A 184 -4.29 -11.75 -7.11
CA ALA A 184 -5.71 -11.65 -6.78
C ALA A 184 -6.29 -10.27 -7.10
N GLY A 185 -5.55 -9.18 -6.83
CA GLY A 185 -5.97 -7.81 -7.15
C GLY A 185 -5.81 -7.43 -8.61
N GLY A 186 -4.84 -8.01 -9.32
CA GLY A 186 -4.57 -7.67 -10.73
C GLY A 186 -5.43 -8.41 -11.74
N GLN A 187 -5.66 -9.71 -11.53
CA GLN A 187 -6.43 -10.58 -12.44
C GLN A 187 -7.86 -10.81 -11.95
N GLY A 188 -8.15 -10.47 -10.69
CA GLY A 188 -9.40 -10.79 -10.04
C GLY A 188 -9.38 -12.22 -9.49
N PHE A 189 -9.43 -12.33 -8.16
CA PHE A 189 -9.49 -13.61 -7.44
C PHE A 189 -10.55 -14.58 -7.98
N GLU A 190 -11.69 -14.05 -8.45
CA GLU A 190 -12.83 -14.84 -8.90
C GLU A 190 -12.66 -15.48 -10.27
N GLN A 191 -11.77 -14.92 -11.09
CA GLN A 191 -11.48 -15.44 -12.43
C GLN A 191 -10.57 -16.67 -12.37
N ALA A 192 -9.87 -16.85 -11.25
CA ALA A 192 -9.07 -18.05 -11.00
C ALA A 192 -9.99 -19.27 -10.79
N ASP A 193 -9.55 -20.43 -11.27
CA ASP A 193 -10.23 -21.69 -10.98
C ASP A 193 -10.21 -22.02 -9.46
N PRO A 194 -11.10 -22.90 -8.98
CA PRO A 194 -11.22 -23.18 -7.55
C PRO A 194 -9.93 -23.69 -6.87
N ALA A 195 -9.07 -24.40 -7.60
CA ALA A 195 -7.81 -24.91 -7.06
C ALA A 195 -6.81 -23.76 -6.88
N LEU A 196 -6.69 -22.89 -7.87
CA LEU A 196 -5.85 -21.69 -7.78
C LEU A 196 -6.38 -20.71 -6.72
N GLN A 197 -7.70 -20.56 -6.56
CA GLN A 197 -8.28 -19.76 -5.47
C GLN A 197 -7.87 -20.29 -4.09
N ALA A 198 -7.82 -21.61 -3.89
CA ALA A 198 -7.36 -22.21 -2.64
C ALA A 198 -5.86 -21.94 -2.41
N GLU A 199 -5.05 -22.05 -3.46
CA GLU A 199 -3.62 -21.73 -3.44
C GLU A 199 -3.38 -20.25 -3.05
N LEU A 200 -4.09 -19.33 -3.70
CA LEU A 200 -4.06 -17.89 -3.43
C LEU A 200 -4.43 -17.60 -1.98
N ARG A 201 -5.54 -18.15 -1.46
CA ARG A 201 -5.95 -17.98 -0.06
C ARG A 201 -4.86 -18.43 0.91
N SER A 202 -4.26 -19.59 0.65
CA SER A 202 -3.19 -20.11 1.49
C SER A 202 -1.96 -19.19 1.47
N ALA A 203 -1.57 -18.70 0.29
CA ALA A 203 -0.45 -17.76 0.15
C ALA A 203 -0.72 -16.44 0.88
N ILE A 204 -1.90 -15.85 0.69
CA ILE A 204 -2.30 -14.58 1.33
C ILE A 204 -2.29 -14.72 2.85
N ARG A 205 -2.86 -15.78 3.42
CA ARG A 205 -2.85 -16.00 4.88
C ARG A 205 -1.44 -16.15 5.42
N ARG A 206 -0.58 -16.90 4.73
CA ARG A 206 0.82 -17.11 5.12
C ARG A 206 1.57 -15.78 5.14
N ASP A 207 1.50 -15.02 4.07
CA ASP A 207 2.24 -13.76 3.92
C ASP A 207 1.72 -12.69 4.91
N ALA A 208 0.40 -12.61 5.11
CA ALA A 208 -0.23 -11.73 6.10
C ALA A 208 0.21 -12.09 7.53
N SER A 209 0.21 -13.38 7.86
CA SER A 209 0.65 -13.87 9.18
C SER A 209 2.15 -13.63 9.43
N ALA A 210 2.95 -13.56 8.36
CA ALA A 210 4.36 -13.18 8.41
C ALA A 210 4.57 -11.65 8.51
N GLY A 211 3.51 -10.86 8.49
CA GLY A 211 3.56 -9.40 8.58
C GLY A 211 3.90 -8.69 7.28
N ASP A 212 3.72 -9.33 6.12
CA ASP A 212 3.93 -8.65 4.84
C ASP A 212 2.96 -7.48 4.69
N ARG A 213 3.50 -6.25 4.64
CA ARG A 213 2.70 -5.03 4.74
C ARG A 213 1.71 -4.88 3.58
N MET A 214 2.13 -5.22 2.36
CA MET A 214 1.26 -5.15 1.18
C MET A 214 0.13 -6.16 1.28
N THR A 215 0.44 -7.39 1.71
CA THR A 215 -0.55 -8.43 1.93
C THR A 215 -1.55 -8.03 3.01
N LEU A 216 -1.07 -7.55 4.16
CA LEU A 216 -1.95 -7.12 5.25
C LEU A 216 -2.96 -6.07 4.79
N PHE A 217 -2.49 -5.03 4.09
CA PHE A 217 -3.35 -3.97 3.57
C PHE A 217 -4.36 -4.51 2.54
N ASN A 218 -3.90 -5.21 1.50
CA ASN A 218 -4.80 -5.70 0.45
C ASN A 218 -5.78 -6.77 0.94
N ALA A 219 -5.34 -7.66 1.83
CA ALA A 219 -6.20 -8.66 2.43
C ALA A 219 -7.26 -8.02 3.35
N ALA A 220 -6.88 -7.00 4.12
CA ALA A 220 -7.83 -6.25 4.95
C ALA A 220 -8.94 -5.57 4.14
N LEU A 221 -8.59 -4.99 2.99
CA LEU A 221 -9.54 -4.32 2.10
C LEU A 221 -10.25 -5.26 1.12
N SER A 222 -9.96 -6.56 1.18
CA SER A 222 -10.51 -7.52 0.24
C SER A 222 -12.01 -7.79 0.44
N ASP A 223 -12.65 -8.20 -0.65
CA ASP A 223 -14.02 -8.71 -0.66
C ASP A 223 -14.11 -10.08 0.04
N ALA A 224 -15.26 -10.39 0.65
CA ALA A 224 -15.51 -11.71 1.25
C ALA A 224 -15.34 -12.88 0.27
N ARG A 225 -15.47 -12.62 -1.04
CA ARG A 225 -15.24 -13.59 -2.13
C ARG A 225 -13.79 -14.08 -2.20
N TRP A 226 -12.84 -13.38 -1.58
CA TRP A 226 -11.48 -13.89 -1.37
C TRP A 226 -11.43 -15.04 -0.36
N GLY A 227 -12.55 -15.38 0.29
CA GLY A 227 -12.65 -16.46 1.28
C GLY A 227 -11.86 -16.16 2.56
N LEU A 228 -11.66 -14.88 2.87
CA LEU A 228 -11.16 -14.41 4.15
C LEU A 228 -12.33 -14.05 5.06
N SER A 229 -12.28 -14.51 6.32
CA SER A 229 -13.33 -14.19 7.28
C SER A 229 -13.32 -12.70 7.61
N TYR A 230 -14.41 -12.22 8.21
CA TYR A 230 -14.48 -10.86 8.74
C TYR A 230 -13.37 -10.62 9.79
N GLU A 231 -13.21 -11.55 10.72
CA GLU A 231 -12.21 -11.50 11.78
C GLU A 231 -10.78 -11.51 11.23
N GLU A 232 -10.50 -12.32 10.20
CA GLU A 232 -9.20 -12.32 9.52
C GLU A 232 -8.89 -10.94 8.94
N ARG A 233 -9.82 -10.37 8.15
CA ARG A 233 -9.65 -9.06 7.53
C ARG A 233 -9.46 -7.94 8.57
N LEU A 234 -10.25 -7.95 9.65
CA LEU A 234 -10.10 -6.99 10.73
C LEU A 234 -8.74 -7.13 11.44
N SER A 235 -8.30 -8.36 11.71
CA SER A 235 -6.98 -8.60 12.33
C SER A 235 -5.82 -8.13 11.44
N TYR A 236 -5.94 -8.30 10.12
CA TYR A 236 -4.94 -7.82 9.16
C TYR A 236 -4.91 -6.29 9.08
N LEU A 237 -6.07 -5.64 9.13
CA LEU A 237 -6.16 -4.18 9.15
C LEU A 237 -5.47 -3.60 10.40
N LEU A 238 -5.76 -4.18 11.57
CA LEU A 238 -5.15 -3.77 12.83
C LEU A 238 -3.64 -4.05 12.83
N ALA A 239 -3.19 -5.21 12.33
CA ALA A 239 -1.77 -5.53 12.22
C ALA A 239 -1.03 -4.57 11.28
N PHE A 240 -1.66 -4.19 10.16
CA PHE A 240 -1.13 -3.16 9.26
C PHE A 240 -0.93 -1.82 10.00
N GLY A 241 -1.91 -1.41 10.82
CA GLY A 241 -1.80 -0.21 11.66
C GLY A 241 -0.66 -0.29 12.69
N LEU A 242 -0.45 -1.45 13.31
CA LEU A 242 0.62 -1.66 14.29
C LEU A 242 2.02 -1.68 13.67
N LEU A 243 2.15 -2.08 12.40
CA LEU A 243 3.43 -2.21 11.70
C LEU A 243 3.79 -1.00 10.84
N SER A 244 2.81 -0.16 10.49
CA SER A 244 3.03 1.00 9.63
C SER A 244 3.45 2.23 10.43
N GLN A 245 4.46 2.95 9.95
CA GLN A 245 4.75 4.30 10.44
C GLN A 245 3.53 5.20 10.16
N GLY A 246 2.96 5.78 11.21
CA GLY A 246 1.71 6.54 11.11
C GLY A 246 0.48 5.66 10.84
N GLY A 247 0.49 4.38 11.22
CA GLY A 247 -0.62 3.46 10.96
C GLY A 247 -1.96 3.93 11.54
N ALA A 248 -1.98 4.59 12.69
CA ALA A 248 -3.20 5.15 13.26
C ALA A 248 -3.83 6.22 12.35
N GLN A 249 -3.01 7.11 11.78
CA GLN A 249 -3.45 8.13 10.83
C GLN A 249 -3.98 7.50 9.54
N HIS A 250 -3.33 6.46 9.03
CA HIS A 250 -3.81 5.73 7.86
C HIS A 250 -5.15 5.04 8.10
N LEU A 251 -5.31 4.36 9.24
CA LEU A 251 -6.57 3.71 9.61
C LEU A 251 -7.70 4.73 9.81
N GLN A 252 -7.40 5.89 10.39
CA GLN A 252 -8.36 6.98 10.53
C GLN A 252 -8.78 7.54 9.17
N ALA A 253 -7.82 7.79 8.27
CA ALA A 253 -8.10 8.28 6.92
C ALA A 253 -8.95 7.28 6.10
N LEU A 254 -8.66 5.98 6.23
CA LEU A 254 -9.50 4.92 5.66
C LEU A 254 -10.93 5.02 6.21
N GLY A 255 -11.07 5.06 7.54
CA GLY A 255 -12.36 5.26 8.19
C GLY A 255 -13.19 6.42 7.65
N GLN A 256 -12.53 7.58 7.46
CA GLN A 256 -13.15 8.79 6.94
C GLN A 256 -13.53 8.68 5.45
N SER A 257 -12.83 7.85 4.67
CA SER A 257 -13.14 7.63 3.26
C SER A 257 -14.37 6.76 3.02
N GLY A 258 -14.91 6.12 4.07
CA GLY A 258 -15.99 5.14 3.97
C GLY A 258 -15.56 3.78 3.41
N GLU A 259 -14.26 3.60 3.16
CA GLU A 259 -13.63 2.35 2.74
C GLU A 259 -12.55 1.92 3.74
N PRO A 260 -12.47 0.62 4.11
CA PRO A 260 -13.30 -0.47 3.64
C PRO A 260 -14.67 -0.51 4.32
N LYS A 261 -15.68 -1.02 3.63
CA LYS A 261 -16.99 -1.35 4.20
C LYS A 261 -16.93 -2.57 5.12
N ILE A 262 -16.16 -2.46 6.20
CA ILE A 262 -16.09 -3.45 7.28
C ILE A 262 -17.17 -3.04 8.29
N PRO A 263 -18.23 -3.86 8.50
CA PRO A 263 -19.20 -3.61 9.57
C PRO A 263 -18.51 -3.37 10.91
N ALA A 264 -19.09 -2.53 11.77
CA ALA A 264 -18.51 -2.30 13.10
C ALA A 264 -18.43 -3.62 13.89
N PRO A 265 -17.26 -4.01 14.42
CA PRO A 265 -17.13 -5.24 15.20
C PRO A 265 -17.86 -5.10 16.53
N ASN A 266 -18.43 -6.20 17.02
CA ASN A 266 -18.81 -6.26 18.43
C ASN A 266 -17.56 -6.33 19.33
N SER A 267 -17.73 -6.14 20.64
CA SER A 267 -16.61 -6.10 21.59
C SER A 267 -15.77 -7.38 21.61
N ALA A 268 -16.38 -8.55 21.45
CA ALA A 268 -15.67 -9.83 21.42
C ALA A 268 -14.84 -9.98 20.13
N GLN A 269 -15.41 -9.60 18.98
CA GLN A 269 -14.70 -9.59 17.69
C GLN A 269 -13.53 -8.62 17.69
N ALA A 270 -13.72 -7.41 18.24
CA ALA A 270 -12.66 -6.41 18.35
C ALA A 270 -11.49 -6.92 19.21
N ALA A 271 -11.79 -7.51 20.38
CA ALA A 271 -10.76 -8.07 21.27
C ALA A 271 -10.00 -9.24 20.62
N ALA A 272 -10.71 -10.15 19.94
CA ALA A 272 -10.10 -11.27 19.24
C ALA A 272 -9.20 -10.81 18.08
N ALA A 273 -9.68 -9.87 17.27
CA ALA A 273 -8.91 -9.31 16.16
C ALA A 273 -7.68 -8.55 16.64
N GLN A 274 -7.78 -7.80 17.74
CA GLN A 274 -6.65 -7.10 18.35
C GLN A 274 -5.59 -8.09 18.87
N ALA A 275 -5.98 -9.17 19.54
CA ALA A 275 -5.06 -10.20 20.00
C ALA A 275 -4.35 -10.89 18.81
N ALA A 276 -5.08 -11.21 17.75
CA ALA A 276 -4.51 -11.78 16.52
C ALA A 276 -3.54 -10.79 15.84
N ALA A 277 -3.93 -9.52 15.73
CA ALA A 277 -3.11 -8.47 15.14
C ALA A 277 -1.79 -8.27 15.89
N GLN A 278 -1.83 -8.27 17.23
CA GLN A 278 -0.64 -8.16 18.06
C GLN A 278 0.31 -9.33 17.81
N LYS A 279 -0.22 -10.57 17.73
CA LYS A 279 0.59 -11.76 17.41
C LYS A 279 1.28 -11.65 16.06
N ILE A 280 0.58 -11.16 15.03
CA ILE A 280 1.17 -10.91 13.70
C ILE A 280 2.28 -9.87 13.81
N ALA A 281 2.03 -8.75 14.49
CA ALA A 281 3.00 -7.68 14.65
C ALA A 281 4.27 -8.14 15.40
N ASP A 282 4.11 -8.94 16.46
CA ASP A 282 5.22 -9.48 17.24
C ASP A 282 6.04 -10.47 16.40
N THR A 283 5.38 -11.32 15.62
CA THR A 283 6.05 -12.25 14.69
C THR A 283 6.87 -11.49 13.65
N ALA A 284 6.30 -10.43 13.06
CA ALA A 284 6.97 -9.60 12.07
C ALA A 284 8.19 -8.87 12.65
N LYS A 285 8.06 -8.32 13.87
CA LYS A 285 9.15 -7.67 14.60
C LYS A 285 10.27 -8.65 14.95
N ALA A 286 9.93 -9.85 15.40
CA ALA A 286 10.90 -10.90 15.69
C ALA A 286 11.70 -11.29 14.44
N LYS A 287 11.02 -11.47 13.30
CA LYS A 287 11.66 -11.74 12.02
C LYS A 287 12.57 -10.58 11.55
N ALA A 288 12.16 -9.33 11.76
CA ALA A 288 12.99 -8.18 11.42
C ALA A 288 14.25 -8.10 12.30
N ALA A 289 14.16 -8.51 13.57
CA ALA A 289 15.28 -8.52 14.50
C ALA A 289 16.29 -9.64 14.21
N SER A 290 15.89 -10.75 13.58
CA SER A 290 16.78 -11.87 13.27
C SER A 290 17.64 -11.67 12.01
N GLY A 291 17.40 -10.62 11.22
CA GLY A 291 18.06 -10.41 9.93
C GLY A 291 17.59 -11.38 8.83
N PRO A 292 17.92 -11.08 7.55
CA PRO A 292 17.65 -11.95 6.41
C PRO A 292 18.59 -13.15 6.30
#